data_AF-A0A2V5XJ11-F1
#
_entry.id   AF-A0A2V5XJ11-F1
#
_cell.length_a   1.000
_cell.length_b   1.000
_cell.length_c   1.000
_cell.angle_alpha   90.00
_cell.angle_beta   90.00
_cell.angle_gamma   90.00
#
_symmetry.space_group_name_H-M   'P 1'
#
loop_
_entity.id
_entity.type
_entity.pdbx_description
1 polymer ?
#
loop_
_entity_poly.entity_id
_entity_poly.type
_entity_poly.pdbx_seq_one_letter_code
_entity_poly.pdbx_strand_id
1 'polypeptide(L)'
;FSERLAQLIWKDAVKSKDEVGALDFDPLYDAQDFDIKKFSLRKSKSEKDSAEVIASFENMGHKTEITFSLVLTKTGWKISDIKYADGRHLVGLLSGK
;
A
#
# COMPACT_ATOMS: atom_id res chain seq x y z
N PHE A 1 5.71 6.67 3.43
CA PHE A 1 5.94 6.28 2.02
C PHE A 1 7.31 6.76 1.55
N SER A 2 7.87 6.15 0.50
CA SER A 2 9.05 6.67 -0.21
C SER A 2 8.70 8.02 -0.83
N GLU A 3 9.70 8.85 -1.13
CA GLU A 3 9.46 10.16 -1.74
C GLU A 3 8.64 10.04 -3.04
N ARG A 4 9.03 9.10 -3.92
CA ARG A 4 8.31 8.81 -5.16
C ARG A 4 6.85 8.45 -4.92
N LEU A 5 6.56 7.53 -3.99
CA LEU A 5 5.18 7.10 -3.73
C LEU A 5 4.38 8.22 -3.05
N ALA A 6 4.99 8.99 -2.15
CA ALA A 6 4.35 10.14 -1.53
C ALA A 6 3.95 11.21 -2.57
N GLN A 7 4.82 11.49 -3.55
CA GLN A 7 4.51 12.42 -4.65
C GLN A 7 3.35 11.92 -5.52
N LEU A 8 3.27 10.62 -5.78
CA LEU A 8 2.15 10.03 -6.54
C LEU A 8 0.82 10.17 -5.79
N ILE A 9 0.80 9.85 -4.49
CA ILE A 9 -0.39 10.02 -3.64
C ILE A 9 -0.81 11.50 -3.61
N TRP A 10 0.15 12.40 -3.40
CA TRP A 10 -0.11 13.85 -3.38
C TRP A 10 -0.65 14.37 -4.72
N LYS A 11 -0.07 13.92 -5.83
CA LYS A 11 -0.51 14.29 -7.18
C LYS A 11 -1.95 13.86 -7.44
N ASP A 12 -2.34 12.67 -7.01
CA ASP A 12 -3.72 12.19 -7.13
C ASP A 12 -4.67 13.08 -6.32
N ALA A 13 -4.40 13.25 -5.02
CA ALA A 13 -5.23 14.06 -4.13
C ALA A 13 -5.44 15.51 -4.63
N VAL A 14 -4.37 16.17 -5.10
CA VAL A 14 -4.46 17.55 -5.62
C VAL A 14 -5.21 17.62 -6.95
N LYS A 15 -5.05 16.62 -7.83
CA LYS A 15 -5.71 16.61 -9.14
C LYS A 15 -7.21 16.36 -9.04
N SER A 16 -7.63 15.55 -8.08
CA SER A 16 -9.03 15.18 -7.89
C SER A 16 -9.86 16.31 -7.28
N LYS A 17 -9.24 17.36 -6.73
CA LYS A 17 -9.93 18.57 -6.21
C LYS A 17 -11.09 18.23 -5.29
N ASP A 18 -10.83 17.38 -4.29
CA ASP A 18 -11.81 16.87 -3.32
C ASP A 18 -12.87 15.90 -3.89
N GLU A 19 -12.80 15.57 -5.19
CA GLU A 19 -13.49 14.42 -5.77
C GLU A 19 -12.68 13.13 -5.58
N VAL A 20 -13.29 12.00 -5.93
CA VAL A 20 -12.63 10.68 -5.88
C VAL A 20 -11.55 10.61 -6.95
N GLY A 21 -10.31 10.34 -6.53
CA GLY A 21 -9.16 10.17 -7.42
C GLY A 21 -9.02 8.78 -8.01
N ALA A 22 -7.80 8.43 -8.41
CA ALA A 22 -7.46 7.06 -8.81
C ALA A 22 -7.58 6.06 -7.65
N LEU A 23 -7.63 6.56 -6.40
CA LEU A 23 -7.91 5.79 -5.20
C LEU A 23 -9.32 6.08 -4.71
N ASP A 24 -10.23 5.13 -4.91
CA ASP A 24 -11.59 5.11 -4.38
C ASP A 24 -11.72 4.20 -3.13
N PHE A 25 -10.60 3.87 -2.49
CA PHE A 25 -10.47 3.02 -1.31
C PHE A 25 -9.23 3.40 -0.47
N ASP A 26 -9.15 2.96 0.79
CA ASP A 26 -7.94 3.11 1.60
C ASP A 26 -6.87 2.08 1.17
N PRO A 27 -5.70 2.53 0.67
CA PRO A 27 -4.71 1.64 0.09
C PRO A 27 -3.99 0.75 1.13
N LEU A 28 -4.09 1.04 2.43
CA LEU A 28 -3.50 0.20 3.48
C LEU A 28 -4.37 -1.00 3.84
N TYR A 29 -5.68 -0.89 3.61
CA TYR A 29 -6.67 -1.92 3.96
C TYR A 29 -7.30 -2.61 2.76
N ASP A 30 -7.13 -2.03 1.55
CA ASP A 30 -7.77 -2.48 0.31
C ASP A 30 -9.32 -2.45 0.42
N ALA A 31 -9.85 -1.40 1.07
CA ALA A 31 -11.28 -1.27 1.36
C ALA A 31 -11.69 0.19 1.62
N GLN A 32 -12.99 0.49 1.47
CA GLN A 32 -13.58 1.78 1.89
C GLN A 32 -13.91 1.79 3.39
N ASP A 33 -14.57 0.73 3.87
CA ASP A 33 -14.85 0.47 5.29
C ASP A 33 -14.09 -0.77 5.74
N PHE A 34 -13.70 -0.82 7.02
CA PHE A 34 -12.93 -1.94 7.56
C PHE A 34 -13.27 -2.30 9.00
N ASP A 35 -13.24 -3.60 9.30
CA ASP A 35 -13.26 -4.20 10.64
C ASP A 35 -12.11 -5.20 10.73
N ILE A 36 -10.95 -4.73 11.18
CA ILE A 36 -9.69 -5.47 11.14
C ILE A 36 -9.54 -6.34 12.40
N LYS A 37 -9.42 -7.65 12.20
CA LYS A 37 -9.15 -8.65 13.25
C LYS A 37 -7.98 -9.52 12.87
N LYS A 38 -7.41 -10.22 13.87
CA LYS A 38 -6.35 -11.24 13.69
C LYS A 38 -5.17 -10.75 12.85
N PHE A 39 -4.76 -9.50 13.05
CA PHE A 39 -3.66 -8.89 12.32
C PHE A 39 -2.32 -9.55 12.66
N SER A 40 -1.51 -9.78 11.63
CA SER A 40 -0.15 -10.29 11.75
C SER A 40 0.73 -9.77 10.61
N LEU A 41 2.04 -9.72 10.86
CA LEU A 41 3.05 -9.34 9.88
C LEU A 41 4.04 -10.48 9.70
N ARG A 42 4.40 -10.78 8.46
CA ARG A 42 5.52 -11.67 8.14
C ARG A 42 6.45 -11.03 7.12
N LYS A 43 7.76 -11.16 7.33
CA LYS A 43 8.75 -10.75 6.33
C LYS A 43 8.87 -11.85 5.28
N SER A 44 8.70 -11.52 4.00
CA SER A 44 8.78 -12.50 2.90
C SER A 44 10.16 -12.53 2.25
N LYS A 45 10.72 -11.35 1.94
CA LYS A 45 12.03 -11.19 1.31
C LYS A 45 12.75 -9.99 1.91
N SER A 46 14.07 -10.03 1.99
CA SER A 46 14.88 -8.88 2.40
C SER A 46 16.26 -8.93 1.78
N GLU A 47 16.68 -7.81 1.23
CA GLU A 47 18.03 -7.52 0.81
C GLU A 47 18.61 -6.40 1.70
N LYS A 48 19.77 -5.87 1.33
CA LYS A 48 20.47 -4.83 2.12
C LYS A 48 19.63 -3.55 2.24
N ASP A 49 18.93 -3.17 1.18
CA ASP A 49 18.21 -1.91 1.04
C ASP A 49 16.75 -2.07 0.56
N SER A 50 16.28 -3.31 0.40
CA SER A 50 14.90 -3.62 0.00
C SER A 50 14.30 -4.72 0.87
N ALA A 51 12.98 -4.71 1.06
CA ALA A 51 12.27 -5.78 1.75
C ALA A 51 10.81 -5.91 1.27
N GLU A 52 10.23 -7.09 1.45
CA GLU A 52 8.80 -7.34 1.32
C GLU A 52 8.23 -7.81 2.67
N VAL A 53 7.20 -7.11 3.15
CA VAL A 53 6.44 -7.47 4.35
C VAL A 53 5.01 -7.76 3.93
N ILE A 54 4.48 -8.90 4.35
CA ILE A 54 3.10 -9.29 4.11
C ILE A 54 2.31 -9.06 5.39
N ALA A 55 1.29 -8.22 5.30
CA ALA A 55 0.26 -8.09 6.33
C ALA A 55 -0.85 -9.09 6.04
N SER A 56 -1.26 -9.84 7.07
CA SER A 56 -2.38 -10.75 7.01
C SER A 56 -3.38 -10.39 8.11
N PHE A 57 -4.64 -10.24 7.74
CA PHE A 57 -5.71 -9.91 8.68
C PHE A 57 -7.04 -10.46 8.19
N GLU A 58 -8.04 -10.44 9.06
CA GLU A 58 -9.44 -10.62 8.70
C GLU A 58 -10.08 -9.24 8.59
N ASN A 59 -10.75 -8.93 7.48
CA ASN A 59 -11.50 -7.71 7.27
C ASN A 59 -12.95 -8.06 6.97
N MET A 60 -13.88 -7.63 7.82
CA MET A 60 -15.31 -7.93 7.68
C MET A 60 -15.61 -9.43 7.49
N GLY A 61 -14.86 -10.32 8.16
CA GLY A 61 -14.99 -11.77 8.04
C GLY A 61 -14.18 -12.42 6.92
N HIS A 62 -13.51 -11.64 6.07
CA HIS A 62 -12.71 -12.14 4.94
C HIS A 62 -11.21 -12.08 5.25
N LYS A 63 -10.51 -13.20 5.04
CA LYS A 63 -9.05 -13.24 5.16
C LYS A 63 -8.43 -12.44 4.01
N THR A 64 -7.62 -11.44 4.37
CA THR A 64 -6.98 -10.50 3.44
C THR A 64 -5.46 -10.56 3.64
N GLU A 65 -4.72 -10.49 2.54
CA GLU A 65 -3.27 -10.31 2.55
C GLU A 65 -2.87 -9.13 1.66
N ILE A 66 -2.00 -8.27 2.18
CA ILE A 66 -1.45 -7.12 1.46
C ILE A 66 0.07 -7.17 1.57
N THR A 67 0.77 -7.09 0.43
CA THR A 67 2.23 -7.11 0.38
C THR A 67 2.78 -5.70 0.25
N PHE A 68 3.54 -5.26 1.24
CA PHE A 68 4.23 -3.98 1.26
C PHE A 68 5.66 -4.17 0.76
N SER A 69 6.01 -3.45 -0.31
CA SER A 69 7.40 -3.31 -0.75
C SER A 69 8.02 -2.16 0.03
N LEU A 70 9.21 -2.37 0.60
CA LEU A 70 9.95 -1.38 1.37
C LEU A 70 11.31 -1.12 0.77
N VAL A 71 11.77 0.12 0.89
CA VAL A 71 13.14 0.55 0.58
C VAL A 71 13.76 1.24 1.78
N LEU A 72 15.05 0.99 2.03
CA LEU A 72 15.82 1.66 3.05
C LEU A 72 16.26 3.03 2.52
N THR A 73 15.85 4.09 3.20
CA THR A 73 16.27 5.47 2.88
C THR A 73 17.21 6.01 3.96
N LYS A 74 17.78 7.20 3.74
CA LYS A 74 18.56 7.92 4.77
C LYS A 74 17.77 8.17 6.07
N THR A 75 16.43 8.15 6.01
CA THR A 75 15.53 8.36 7.15
C THR A 75 14.87 7.06 7.65
N GLY A 76 15.40 5.90 7.24
CA GLY A 76 14.87 4.59 7.57
C GLY A 76 14.00 3.97 6.48
N TRP A 77 13.37 2.83 6.80
CA TRP A 77 12.53 2.07 5.88
C TRP A 77 11.26 2.84 5.51
N LYS A 78 10.92 2.82 4.22
CA LYS A 78 9.72 3.45 3.67
C LYS A 78 9.01 2.49 2.73
N ILE A 79 7.67 2.48 2.77
CA ILE A 79 6.84 1.77 1.79
C ILE A 79 7.05 2.41 0.42
N SER A 80 7.52 1.62 -0.56
CA SER A 80 7.75 2.03 -1.95
C SER A 80 6.62 1.60 -2.88
N ASP A 81 5.88 0.54 -2.54
CA ASP A 81 4.70 0.05 -3.26
C ASP A 81 3.83 -0.82 -2.33
N ILE A 82 2.56 -0.99 -2.69
CA ILE A 82 1.61 -1.88 -2.01
C ILE A 82 0.98 -2.78 -3.07
N LYS A 83 1.02 -4.10 -2.88
CA LYS A 83 0.49 -5.09 -3.82
C LYS A 83 -0.70 -5.80 -3.19
N TYR A 84 -1.79 -5.87 -3.95
CA TYR A 84 -3.07 -6.45 -3.53
C TYR A 84 -3.25 -7.86 -4.08
N ALA A 85 -4.18 -8.62 -3.50
CA ALA A 85 -4.41 -10.02 -3.85
C ALA A 85 -4.93 -10.20 -5.29
N ASP A 86 -5.60 -9.18 -5.84
CA ASP A 86 -6.14 -9.17 -7.21
C ASP A 86 -5.10 -8.77 -8.27
N GLY A 87 -3.83 -8.56 -7.88
CA GLY A 87 -2.74 -8.20 -8.77
C GLY A 87 -2.60 -6.69 -9.03
N ARG A 88 -3.50 -5.85 -8.51
CA ARG A 88 -3.27 -4.40 -8.48
C ARG A 88 -2.07 -4.08 -7.60
N HIS A 89 -1.43 -2.95 -7.87
CA HIS A 89 -0.46 -2.38 -6.95
C HIS A 89 -0.52 -0.84 -6.98
N LEU A 90 -0.29 -0.22 -5.82
CA LEU A 90 -0.57 1.19 -5.57
C LEU A 90 0.20 2.12 -6.52
N VAL A 91 1.48 1.83 -6.77
CA VAL A 91 2.27 2.60 -7.75
C VAL A 91 1.63 2.50 -9.14
N GLY A 92 1.13 1.33 -9.55
CA GLY A 92 0.47 1.15 -10.83
C GLY A 92 -0.84 1.95 -10.95
N LEU A 93 -1.66 1.92 -9.90
CA LEU A 93 -2.91 2.70 -9.83
C LEU A 93 -2.66 4.20 -9.92
N LEU A 94 -1.67 4.70 -9.18
CA LEU A 94 -1.37 6.14 -9.12
C LEU A 94 -0.52 6.67 -10.27
N SER A 95 0.28 5.81 -10.91
CA SER A 95 1.10 6.22 -12.05
C SER A 95 0.25 6.38 -13.31
N GLY A 96 -0.85 5.64 -13.42
CA GLY A 96 -1.69 5.60 -14.61
C GLY A 96 -0.98 4.98 -15.83
N LYS A 97 -1.77 4.41 -16.74
CA LYS A 97 -1.34 4.13 -18.12
C LYS A 97 -0.92 5.42 -18.84
#